data_AF-A0A849S6D7-F1
#
_entry.id   AF-A0A849S6D7-F1
#
_cell.length_a   1.000
_cell.length_b   1.000
_cell.length_c   1.000
_cell.angle_alpha   90.00
_cell.angle_beta   90.00
_cell.angle_gamma   90.00
#
_symmetry.space_group_name_H-M   'P 1'
#
loop_
_entity.id
_entity.type
_entity.pdbx_description
1 polymer ?
#
loop_
_entity_poly.entity_id
_entity_poly.type
_entity_poly.pdbx_seq_one_letter_code
_entity_poly.pdbx_strand_id
1 'polypeptide(L)'
;MTTTSLGGKPTAQASKTLETFENPNTVRDFHIHMEIPEFTCLCPKTGQPDFAVIYLDYIPDQVCVELKSLKLYMWSFRDEGCFHEAVTNSILDDLVAATQPKFMRVTAKFYVRGGVFTNVIAEHRKAGWQPLPRVDLTQFESNSNTRG
;
A
#
# COMPACT_ATOMS: atom_id res chain seq x y z
N MET A 1 21.42 33.96 27.15
CA MET A 1 20.84 32.61 26.94
C MET A 1 20.30 32.57 25.52
N THR A 2 21.06 32.00 24.59
CA THR A 2 20.67 31.85 23.18
C THR A 2 19.85 30.59 23.05
N THR A 3 18.55 30.74 22.84
CA THR A 3 17.63 29.63 22.56
C THR A 3 17.91 29.13 21.15
N THR A 4 18.75 28.11 21.01
CA THR A 4 18.92 27.40 19.74
C THR A 4 17.61 26.71 19.40
N SER A 5 16.84 27.30 18.48
CA SER A 5 15.61 26.71 17.95
C SER A 5 15.95 25.47 17.13
N LEU A 6 15.99 24.32 17.78
CA LEU A 6 16.03 23.01 17.13
C LEU A 6 14.64 22.72 16.56
N GLY A 7 14.37 23.18 15.34
CA GLY A 7 13.05 22.95 14.73
C GLY A 7 12.74 23.82 13.53
N GLY A 8 13.66 23.91 12.56
CA GLY A 8 13.26 24.42 11.24
C GLY A 8 12.05 23.63 10.73
N LYS A 9 11.06 24.31 10.13
CA LYS A 9 9.90 23.63 9.54
C LYS A 9 10.39 22.52 8.59
N PRO A 10 9.76 21.34 8.58
CA PRO A 10 10.07 20.30 7.60
C PRO A 10 10.08 20.90 6.19
N THR A 11 11.16 20.66 5.44
CA THR A 11 11.26 21.14 4.05
C THR A 11 10.29 20.40 3.12
N ALA A 12 9.80 19.23 3.52
CA ALA A 12 8.81 18.47 2.78
C ALA A 12 7.41 18.68 3.39
N GLN A 13 6.45 19.05 2.53
CA GLN A 13 5.04 19.23 2.89
C GLN A 13 4.22 18.03 2.43
N ALA A 14 3.20 17.66 3.20
CA ALA A 14 2.24 16.64 2.79
C ALA A 14 1.53 17.07 1.50
N SER A 15 1.23 16.11 0.63
CA SER A 15 0.62 16.37 -0.68
C SER A 15 -0.20 15.17 -1.10
N LYS A 16 -1.40 15.38 -1.66
CA LYS A 16 -2.21 14.32 -2.26
C LYS A 16 -1.72 13.91 -3.67
N THR A 17 -0.73 14.61 -4.22
CA THR A 17 -0.18 14.30 -5.54
C THR A 17 0.76 13.11 -5.46
N LEU A 18 0.43 12.05 -6.19
CA LEU A 18 1.29 10.90 -6.43
C LEU A 18 2.09 11.12 -7.71
N GLU A 19 3.40 10.89 -7.65
CA GLU A 19 4.30 10.88 -8.80
C GLU A 19 4.62 9.43 -9.18
N THR A 20 5.01 9.23 -10.44
CA THR A 20 5.34 7.92 -10.98
C THR A 20 6.63 7.96 -11.79
N PHE A 21 7.27 6.80 -11.94
CA PHE A 21 8.38 6.61 -12.87
C PHE A 21 8.15 5.39 -13.75
N GLU A 22 8.84 5.31 -14.88
CA GLU A 22 8.72 4.19 -15.82
C GLU A 22 9.06 2.86 -15.16
N ASN A 23 8.24 1.84 -15.41
CA ASN A 23 8.55 0.49 -14.95
C ASN A 23 9.82 -0.01 -15.66
N PRO A 24 10.91 -0.33 -14.94
CA PRO A 24 12.17 -0.74 -15.55
C PRO A 24 12.11 -2.14 -16.19
N ASN A 25 11.05 -2.92 -15.96
CA ASN A 25 10.90 -4.26 -16.51
C ASN A 25 9.43 -4.59 -16.84
N THR A 26 8.96 -4.12 -17.98
CA THR A 26 7.59 -4.36 -18.46
C THR A 26 7.37 -5.75 -19.05
N VAL A 27 8.44 -6.51 -19.32
CA VAL A 27 8.38 -7.83 -19.98
C VAL A 27 7.85 -8.92 -19.04
N ARG A 28 8.04 -8.78 -17.72
CA ARG A 28 7.63 -9.78 -16.74
C ARG A 28 6.84 -9.15 -15.61
N ASP A 29 5.91 -9.92 -15.06
CA ASP A 29 5.26 -9.55 -13.80
C ASP A 29 6.27 -9.72 -12.66
N PHE A 30 6.35 -8.71 -11.79
CA PHE A 30 7.09 -8.77 -10.54
C PHE A 30 6.26 -8.10 -9.44
N HIS A 31 6.44 -8.57 -8.21
CA HIS A 31 5.72 -8.07 -7.05
C HIS A 31 6.57 -7.03 -6.32
N ILE A 32 5.98 -5.86 -6.10
CA ILE A 32 6.52 -4.83 -5.21
C ILE A 32 5.75 -4.90 -3.90
N HIS A 33 6.48 -5.11 -2.81
CA HIS A 33 5.97 -5.06 -1.44
C HIS A 33 6.55 -3.84 -0.71
N MET A 34 5.68 -3.04 -0.10
CA MET A 34 6.07 -1.89 0.71
C MET A 34 5.31 -1.89 2.04
N GLU A 35 6.04 -1.62 3.11
CA GLU A 35 5.46 -1.40 4.45
C GLU A 35 5.56 0.08 4.83
N ILE A 36 4.46 0.64 5.29
CA ILE A 36 4.33 2.03 5.68
C ILE A 36 3.85 2.05 7.13
N PRO A 37 4.77 1.90 8.10
CA PRO A 37 4.43 1.72 9.51
C PRO A 37 4.00 3.02 10.23
N GLU A 38 4.15 4.17 9.57
CA GLU A 38 3.92 5.50 10.15
C GLU A 38 2.62 6.14 9.66
N PHE A 39 1.63 5.34 9.23
CA PHE A 39 0.35 5.88 8.79
C PHE A 39 -0.50 6.32 9.99
N THR A 40 -1.13 7.49 9.88
CA THR A 40 -2.09 7.99 10.85
C THR A 40 -3.15 8.86 10.20
N CYS A 41 -4.36 8.83 10.76
CA CYS A 41 -5.48 9.70 10.42
C CYS A 41 -6.30 10.02 11.66
N LEU A 42 -7.35 10.84 11.54
CA LEU A 42 -8.25 11.15 12.66
C LEU A 42 -9.52 10.30 12.59
N CYS A 43 -9.98 9.83 13.75
CA CYS A 43 -11.31 9.28 13.88
C CYS A 43 -12.35 10.39 13.65
N PRO A 44 -13.27 10.26 12.67
CA PRO A 44 -14.21 11.32 12.31
C PRO A 44 -15.24 11.63 13.41
N LYS A 45 -15.38 10.75 14.41
CA LYS A 45 -16.30 10.93 15.53
C LYS A 45 -15.68 11.62 16.73
N THR A 46 -14.44 11.29 17.06
CA THR A 46 -13.79 11.72 18.30
C THR A 46 -12.65 12.69 18.09
N GLY A 47 -12.15 12.81 16.85
CA GLY A 47 -10.94 13.58 16.53
C GLY A 47 -9.64 12.96 17.07
N GLN A 48 -9.69 11.77 17.66
CA GLN A 48 -8.49 11.09 18.15
C GLN A 48 -7.71 10.46 16.99
N PRO A 49 -6.36 10.44 17.07
CA PRO A 49 -5.53 9.90 15.99
C PRO A 49 -5.56 8.37 15.98
N ASP A 50 -5.96 7.77 14.87
CA ASP A 50 -5.78 6.35 14.61
C ASP A 50 -4.45 6.09 13.91
N PHE A 51 -3.82 4.98 14.24
CA PHE A 51 -2.53 4.56 13.70
C PHE A 51 -2.68 3.23 12.99
N ALA A 52 -1.94 3.02 11.91
CA ALA A 52 -1.91 1.75 11.20
C ALA A 52 -0.54 1.48 10.58
N VAL A 53 -0.27 0.21 10.30
CA VAL A 53 0.70 -0.18 9.28
C VAL A 53 -0.06 -0.41 7.99
N ILE A 54 0.30 0.32 6.93
CA ILE A 54 -0.23 0.08 5.58
C ILE A 54 0.76 -0.81 4.83
N TYR A 55 0.27 -1.92 4.30
CA TYR A 55 1.00 -2.78 3.38
C TYR A 55 0.47 -2.52 1.97
N LEU A 56 1.38 -2.20 1.05
CA LEU A 56 1.09 -2.05 -0.37
C LEU A 56 1.78 -3.18 -1.14
N ASP A 57 0.97 -4.05 -1.71
CA ASP A 57 1.39 -5.17 -2.55
C ASP A 57 0.87 -4.93 -3.96
N TYR A 58 1.75 -4.77 -4.95
CA TYR A 58 1.27 -4.56 -6.32
C TYR A 58 2.19 -5.13 -7.40
N ILE A 59 1.58 -5.40 -8.55
CA ILE A 59 2.26 -5.78 -9.78
C ILE A 59 2.08 -4.59 -10.74
N PRO A 60 3.14 -3.83 -11.04
CA PRO A 60 3.04 -2.66 -11.90
C PRO A 60 2.69 -3.06 -13.34
N ASP A 61 2.12 -2.12 -14.08
CA ASP A 61 2.02 -2.21 -15.53
C ASP A 61 3.13 -1.38 -16.18
N GLN A 62 2.83 -0.16 -16.63
CA GLN A 62 3.79 0.70 -17.34
C GLN A 62 4.60 1.61 -16.41
N VAL A 63 4.09 1.91 -15.23
CA VAL A 63 4.72 2.81 -14.26
C VAL A 63 4.68 2.24 -12.84
N CYS A 64 5.59 2.73 -12.02
CA CYS A 64 5.67 2.47 -10.59
C CYS A 64 5.42 3.76 -9.81
N VAL A 65 4.86 3.64 -8.61
CA VAL A 65 4.70 4.80 -7.70
C VAL A 65 6.07 5.28 -7.21
N GLU A 66 6.31 6.59 -7.21
CA GLU A 66 7.55 7.19 -6.70
C GLU A 66 7.49 7.27 -5.16
N LEU A 67 8.57 6.83 -4.51
CA LEU A 67 8.59 6.58 -3.06
C LEU A 67 8.42 7.84 -2.21
N LYS A 68 9.02 8.97 -2.60
CA LYS A 68 8.89 10.23 -1.87
C LYS A 68 7.47 10.75 -1.94
N SER A 69 6.83 10.75 -3.10
CA SER A 69 5.45 11.18 -3.31
C SER A 69 4.48 10.30 -2.53
N LEU A 70 4.69 8.97 -2.51
CA LEU A 70 3.91 8.03 -1.70
C LEU A 70 3.99 8.38 -0.20
N LYS A 71 5.20 8.69 0.30
CA LYS A 71 5.36 9.12 1.69
C LYS A 71 4.58 10.41 1.99
N LEU A 72 4.67 11.42 1.12
CA LEU A 72 3.97 12.69 1.30
C LEU A 72 2.45 12.55 1.17
N TYR A 73 2.00 11.63 0.33
CA TYR A 73 0.62 11.20 0.21
C TYR A 73 0.11 10.56 1.50
N MET A 74 0.84 9.62 2.08
CA MET A 74 0.45 9.01 3.35
C MET A 74 0.41 10.03 4.50
N TRP A 75 1.34 11.00 4.52
CA TRP A 75 1.33 12.09 5.50
C TRP A 75 0.13 13.04 5.37
N SER A 76 -0.49 13.14 4.20
CA SER A 76 -1.65 14.01 3.98
C SER A 76 -2.88 13.62 4.80
N PHE A 77 -2.97 12.36 5.24
CA PHE A 77 -4.09 11.86 6.02
C PHE A 77 -4.02 12.22 7.51
N ARG A 78 -2.88 12.72 8.00
CA ARG A 78 -2.62 12.91 9.44
C ARG A 78 -3.71 13.69 10.18
N ASP A 79 -4.22 14.73 9.53
CA ASP A 79 -5.23 15.64 10.09
C ASP A 79 -6.62 15.43 9.43
N GLU A 80 -6.80 14.34 8.68
CA GLU A 80 -8.04 14.03 7.97
C GLU A 80 -8.92 13.06 8.77
N GLY A 81 -10.21 13.39 8.90
CA GLY A 81 -11.21 12.55 9.56
C GLY A 81 -11.76 11.48 8.62
N CYS A 82 -11.44 10.21 8.83
CA CYS A 82 -11.89 9.13 7.96
C CYS A 82 -12.11 7.80 8.71
N PHE A 83 -13.08 7.01 8.25
CA PHE A 83 -13.25 5.63 8.71
C PHE A 83 -12.15 4.73 8.14
N HIS A 84 -11.79 3.68 8.86
CA HIS A 84 -10.71 2.75 8.50
C HIS A 84 -10.95 2.11 7.12
N GLU A 85 -12.20 1.75 6.84
CA GLU A 85 -12.64 1.17 5.58
C GLU A 85 -12.55 2.17 4.44
N ALA A 86 -13.04 3.39 4.68
CA ALA A 86 -13.04 4.46 3.69
C ALA A 86 -11.62 4.83 3.28
N VAL A 87 -10.73 5.08 4.25
CA VAL A 87 -9.36 5.51 3.94
C VAL A 87 -8.56 4.42 3.23
N THR A 88 -8.78 3.15 3.57
CA THR A 88 -8.13 2.02 2.88
C THR A 88 -8.54 1.95 1.41
N ASN A 89 -9.83 2.13 1.11
CA ASN A 89 -10.31 2.16 -0.27
C ASN A 89 -9.83 3.41 -1.02
N SER A 90 -9.87 4.60 -0.40
CA SER A 90 -9.36 5.82 -1.04
C SER A 90 -7.88 5.72 -1.39
N ILE A 91 -7.06 5.14 -0.50
CA ILE A 91 -5.64 4.88 -0.78
C ILE A 91 -5.48 3.98 -2.01
N LEU A 92 -6.26 2.88 -2.09
CA LEU A 92 -6.24 2.00 -3.25
C LEU A 92 -6.66 2.75 -4.53
N ASP A 93 -7.78 3.48 -4.49
CA ASP A 93 -8.34 4.16 -5.66
C ASP A 93 -7.36 5.20 -6.22
N ASP A 94 -6.74 6.01 -5.36
CA ASP A 94 -5.78 7.03 -5.76
C ASP A 94 -4.51 6.40 -6.37
N LEU A 95 -4.00 5.31 -5.76
CA LEU A 95 -2.83 4.60 -6.28
C LEU A 95 -3.13 3.89 -7.60
N VAL A 96 -4.33 3.32 -7.76
CA VAL A 96 -4.78 2.71 -9.01
C VAL A 96 -4.92 3.77 -10.10
N ALA A 97 -5.50 4.93 -9.78
CA ALA A 97 -5.61 6.04 -10.72
C ALA A 97 -4.23 6.55 -11.18
N ALA A 98 -3.27 6.64 -10.25
CA ALA A 98 -1.92 7.08 -10.57
C ALA A 98 -1.11 6.06 -11.38
N THR A 99 -1.25 4.75 -11.10
CA THR A 99 -0.32 3.72 -11.61
C THR A 99 -0.92 2.74 -12.61
N GLN A 100 -2.25 2.63 -12.70
CA GLN A 100 -2.99 1.68 -13.53
C GLN A 100 -2.37 0.26 -13.49
N PRO A 101 -2.21 -0.34 -12.28
CA PRO A 101 -1.43 -1.55 -12.09
C PRO A 101 -2.17 -2.77 -12.65
N LYS A 102 -1.45 -3.87 -12.89
CA LYS A 102 -2.07 -5.16 -13.23
C LYS A 102 -2.86 -5.72 -12.04
N PHE A 103 -2.27 -5.59 -10.86
CA PHE A 103 -2.86 -5.96 -9.58
C PHE A 103 -2.36 -5.01 -8.50
N MET A 104 -3.23 -4.67 -7.54
CA MET A 104 -2.83 -3.95 -6.35
C MET A 104 -3.69 -4.38 -5.16
N ARG A 105 -3.07 -4.51 -4.00
CA ARG A 105 -3.73 -4.73 -2.72
C ARG A 105 -3.18 -3.72 -1.71
N VAL A 106 -4.09 -3.08 -1.02
CA VAL A 106 -3.80 -2.29 0.18
C VAL A 106 -4.33 -3.07 1.37
N THR A 107 -3.46 -3.38 2.32
CA THR A 107 -3.85 -3.94 3.62
C THR A 107 -3.53 -2.94 4.71
N ALA A 108 -4.55 -2.39 5.36
CA ALA A 108 -4.39 -1.50 6.50
C ALA A 108 -4.59 -2.27 7.80
N LYS A 109 -3.55 -2.36 8.63
CA LYS A 109 -3.61 -2.98 9.96
C LYS A 109 -3.64 -1.89 11.02
N PHE A 110 -4.85 -1.52 11.46
CA PHE A 110 -5.04 -0.47 12.46
C PHE A 110 -4.68 -0.98 13.86
N TYR A 111 -4.14 -0.08 14.67
CA TYR A 111 -3.84 -0.34 16.07
C TYR A 111 -5.14 -0.48 16.87
N VAL A 112 -5.05 -1.21 17.98
CA VAL A 112 -6.21 -1.55 18.82
C VAL A 112 -6.94 -0.30 19.31
N ARG A 113 -8.26 -0.29 19.15
CA ARG A 113 -9.17 0.74 19.67
C ARG A 113 -10.33 0.09 20.39
N GLY A 114 -10.56 0.50 21.64
CA GLY A 114 -11.64 -0.09 22.46
C GLY A 114 -11.51 -1.60 22.68
N GLY A 115 -10.29 -2.15 22.61
CA GLY A 115 -10.04 -3.59 22.70
C GLY A 115 -10.31 -4.37 21.40
N VAL A 116 -10.62 -3.70 20.29
CA VAL A 116 -10.89 -4.31 18.99
C VAL A 116 -9.75 -4.06 18.02
N PHE A 117 -9.33 -5.11 17.30
CA PHE A 117 -8.36 -5.03 16.20
C PHE A 117 -9.10 -4.95 14.87
N THR A 118 -8.67 -4.05 13.99
CA THR A 118 -9.28 -3.87 12.67
C THR A 118 -8.22 -4.00 11.59
N ASN A 119 -8.42 -4.94 10.68
CA ASN A 119 -7.65 -5.04 9.44
C ASN A 119 -8.61 -4.86 8.26
N VAL A 120 -8.27 -3.97 7.34
CA VAL A 120 -9.03 -3.76 6.11
C VAL A 120 -8.15 -4.13 4.93
N ILE A 121 -8.70 -4.91 3.99
CA ILE A 121 -8.02 -5.27 2.75
C ILE A 121 -8.90 -4.82 1.59
N ALA A 122 -8.32 -4.07 0.65
CA ALA A 122 -8.95 -3.69 -0.61
C ALA A 122 -8.04 -4.12 -1.78
N GLU A 123 -8.64 -4.58 -2.88
CA GLU A 123 -7.92 -5.07 -4.06
C GLU A 123 -8.43 -4.46 -5.36
N HIS A 124 -7.49 -4.18 -6.26
CA HIS A 124 -7.74 -3.89 -7.67
C HIS A 124 -7.14 -4.98 -8.55
N ARG A 125 -7.87 -5.36 -9.61
CA ARG A 125 -7.43 -6.29 -10.64
C ARG A 125 -7.75 -5.70 -12.01
N LYS A 126 -6.74 -5.55 -12.86
CA LYS A 126 -6.92 -5.10 -14.25
C LYS A 126 -7.79 -6.13 -14.99
N ALA A 127 -8.80 -5.64 -15.71
CA ALA A 127 -9.68 -6.51 -16.49
C ALA A 127 -8.87 -7.36 -17.48
N GLY A 128 -9.11 -8.68 -17.47
CA GLY A 128 -8.42 -9.64 -18.33
C GLY A 128 -7.00 -10.04 -17.89
N TRP A 129 -6.41 -9.39 -16.88
CA TRP A 129 -5.14 -9.86 -16.31
C TRP A 129 -5.37 -11.10 -15.44
N GLN A 130 -4.45 -12.05 -15.52
CA GLN A 130 -4.44 -13.27 -14.71
C GLN A 130 -3.09 -13.40 -14.02
N PRO A 131 -3.05 -13.72 -12.71
CA PRO A 131 -1.79 -13.94 -12.00
C PRO A 131 -1.07 -15.16 -12.56
N LEU A 132 0.26 -15.15 -12.49
CA LEU A 132 1.05 -16.36 -12.75
C LEU A 132 0.60 -17.47 -11.80
N PRO A 133 0.39 -18.71 -12.30
CA PRO A 133 0.05 -19.83 -11.45
C PRO A 133 1.18 -20.09 -10.45
N ARG A 134 0.81 -20.54 -9.25
CA ARG A 134 1.80 -20.98 -8.26
C ARG A 134 2.63 -22.11 -8.88
N VAL A 135 3.94 -21.93 -8.90
CA VAL A 135 4.86 -22.99 -9.32
C VAL A 135 5.02 -23.96 -8.15
N ASP A 136 4.50 -25.17 -8.29
CA ASP A 136 4.74 -26.28 -7.37
C ASP A 136 5.72 -27.27 -8.01
N LEU A 137 6.96 -27.28 -7.55
CA LEU A 137 8.01 -28.15 -8.07
C LEU A 137 8.04 -29.52 -7.37
N THR A 138 7.15 -29.77 -6.41
CA THR A 138 7.19 -30.96 -5.54
C THR A 138 6.12 -32.00 -5.83
N GLN A 139 5.31 -31.77 -6.87
CA GLN A 139 4.34 -32.76 -7.33
C GLN A 139 5.01 -33.74 -8.30
N PHE A 140 5.33 -34.92 -7.77
CA PHE A 140 5.53 -36.11 -8.60
C PHE A 140 4.18 -36.83 -8.70
N GLU A 141 3.73 -37.15 -9.91
CA GLU A 141 2.59 -38.05 -10.06
C GLU A 141 2.90 -39.37 -9.35
N SER A 142 2.02 -39.80 -8.44
CA SER A 142 2.10 -41.11 -7.82
C SER A 142 2.04 -42.16 -8.93
N ASN A 143 3.21 -42.74 -9.26
CA ASN A 143 3.51 -43.87 -10.16
C ASN A 143 4.51 -43.60 -11.32
N SER A 144 5.35 -42.55 -11.29
CA SER A 144 6.27 -42.32 -12.43
C SER A 144 7.52 -43.22 -12.48
N ASN A 145 7.80 -44.05 -11.47
CA ASN A 145 9.13 -44.67 -11.32
C ASN A 145 9.17 -46.21 -11.37
N THR A 146 8.04 -46.90 -11.45
CA THR A 146 8.01 -48.36 -11.56
C THR A 146 7.04 -48.79 -12.65
N ARG A 147 7.58 -49.30 -13.77
CA ARG A 147 6.82 -50.21 -14.64
C ARG A 147 6.78 -51.56 -13.93
N GLY A 148 5.60 -51.97 -13.49
CA GLY A 148 5.31 -53.31 -12.97
C GLY A 148 3.94 -53.71 -13.46
#